data_AF-C0JL88-F1
#
_entry.id   AF-C0JL88-F1
#
_cell.length_a   1.000
_cell.length_b   1.000
_cell.length_c   1.000
_cell.angle_alpha   90.00
_cell.angle_beta   90.00
_cell.angle_gamma   90.00
#
_symmetry.space_group_name_H-M   'P 1'
#
loop_
_entity.id
_entity.type
_entity.pdbx_description
1 polymer ?
#
loop_
_entity_poly.entity_id
_entity_poly.type
_entity_poly.pdbx_seq_one_letter_code
_entity_poly.pdbx_strand_id
1 'polypeptide(L)'
;GGTWDLFKYPGIRSDSDMSTLGYGFKPWNRAKVLADGASIREYVEEAANEHGVPRHIRFGKKVIKADWSSADKCWNVETTDEKTGKKDSYTANFLFSCTGYYNYDQGYRPDFPGEENFKGQIIHPQHWPEDLQYAGKKVVVIGSGATAVTLVPAMAAKGANVTMLQRSPTYVATVPEVDQISVGLRRFLPNTAAYRMARARNIGIQRLVFKLAQQRPKLVRRALLAAARRQLGDDFDMTHFRPSYNPWEERLCAVPNGDLFKSLREG
;
A
#
# COMPACT_ATOMS: atom_id res chain seq x y z
N GLY A 1 8.85 3.23 -10.30
CA GLY A 1 7.46 3.65 -10.02
C GLY A 1 6.61 2.49 -9.54
N GLY A 2 6.13 1.66 -10.47
CA GLY A 2 5.29 0.50 -10.13
C GLY A 2 4.01 0.90 -9.40
N THR A 3 3.67 0.20 -8.32
CA THR A 3 2.53 0.52 -7.43
C THR A 3 2.44 2.01 -7.05
N TRP A 4 3.57 2.66 -6.77
CA TRP A 4 3.63 4.06 -6.33
C TRP A 4 3.46 5.07 -7.47
N ASP A 5 3.55 4.59 -8.71
CA ASP A 5 3.21 5.38 -9.88
C ASP A 5 1.75 5.14 -10.33
N LEU A 6 1.23 3.91 -10.17
CA LEU A 6 -0.14 3.56 -10.53
C LEU A 6 -1.20 4.26 -9.65
N PHE A 7 -1.10 4.10 -8.33
CA PHE A 7 -2.15 4.55 -7.42
C PHE A 7 -1.95 6.03 -7.03
N LYS A 8 -2.97 6.86 -7.24
CA LYS A 8 -2.94 8.30 -7.00
C LYS A 8 -3.99 8.82 -6.00
N TYR A 9 -4.74 7.92 -5.36
CA TYR A 9 -5.77 8.30 -4.40
C TYR A 9 -5.17 8.97 -3.13
N PRO A 10 -5.92 9.86 -2.47
CA PRO A 10 -5.41 10.63 -1.34
C PRO A 10 -5.07 9.73 -0.15
N GLY A 11 -3.97 10.04 0.52
CA GLY A 11 -3.49 9.32 1.70
C GLY A 11 -2.61 8.10 1.39
N ILE A 12 -2.42 7.74 0.10
CA ILE A 12 -1.60 6.59 -0.29
C ILE A 12 -0.25 6.58 0.43
N ARG A 13 0.06 5.44 1.04
CA ARG A 13 1.23 5.23 1.90
C ARG A 13 1.55 3.74 1.99
N SER A 14 2.74 3.45 2.50
CA SER A 14 3.06 2.10 2.95
C SER A 14 2.38 1.79 4.29
N ASP A 15 1.92 0.55 4.45
CA ASP A 15 1.52 -0.03 5.74
C ASP A 15 2.71 -0.70 6.47
N SER A 16 3.87 -0.73 5.82
CA SER A 16 5.10 -1.35 6.27
C SER A 16 6.17 -0.29 6.48
N ASP A 17 6.95 -0.43 7.54
CA ASP A 17 7.97 0.56 7.86
C ASP A 17 9.09 0.56 6.80
N MET A 18 9.52 1.75 6.37
CA MET A 18 10.54 1.88 5.33
C MET A 18 11.93 1.37 5.77
N SER A 19 12.16 1.14 7.06
CA SER A 19 13.42 0.53 7.51
C SER A 19 13.52 -0.96 7.13
N THR A 20 12.39 -1.64 6.99
CA THR A 20 12.31 -3.04 6.54
C THR A 20 11.96 -3.17 5.06
N LEU A 21 11.09 -2.29 4.54
CA LEU A 21 10.65 -2.30 3.14
C LEU A 21 11.71 -1.73 2.17
N GLY A 22 12.56 -0.80 2.62
CA GLY A 22 13.61 -0.20 1.81
C GLY A 22 14.66 -1.22 1.34
N TYR A 23 15.28 -0.92 0.20
CA TYR A 23 16.40 -1.68 -0.37
C TYR A 23 17.59 -1.74 0.58
N GLY A 24 18.20 -2.92 0.70
CA GLY A 24 19.38 -3.10 1.56
C GLY A 24 20.58 -2.25 1.15
N PHE A 25 20.70 -1.94 -0.15
CA PHE A 25 21.78 -1.11 -0.71
C PHE A 25 21.49 0.41 -0.65
N LYS A 26 20.24 0.82 -0.41
CA LYS A 26 19.86 2.24 -0.29
C LYS A 26 19.00 2.44 0.97
N PRO A 27 19.62 2.68 2.14
CA PRO A 27 18.89 2.87 3.40
C PRO A 27 17.87 4.02 3.33
N TRP A 28 16.70 3.82 3.94
CA TRP A 28 15.73 4.90 4.12
C TRP A 28 16.19 5.87 5.21
N ASN A 29 16.47 7.11 4.83
CA ASN A 29 16.99 8.15 5.72
C ASN A 29 15.94 9.17 6.18
N ARG A 30 14.70 9.10 5.71
CA ARG A 30 13.64 10.05 6.11
C ARG A 30 13.06 9.69 7.49
N ALA A 31 12.45 10.68 8.16
CA ALA A 31 11.93 10.51 9.53
C ALA A 31 10.60 9.74 9.59
N LYS A 32 9.74 9.92 8.58
CA LYS A 32 8.49 9.15 8.46
C LYS A 32 8.82 7.70 8.13
N VAL A 33 8.37 6.78 8.99
CA VAL A 33 8.54 5.33 8.78
C VAL A 33 7.42 4.74 7.94
N LEU A 34 6.20 5.26 8.08
CA LEU A 34 5.11 5.02 7.15
C LEU A 34 5.12 6.13 6.09
N ALA A 35 5.92 5.94 5.05
CA ALA A 35 6.11 6.94 4.02
C ALA A 35 4.89 7.01 3.08
N ASP A 36 4.56 8.24 2.67
CA ASP A 36 3.57 8.49 1.62
C ASP A 36 4.08 8.00 0.24
N GLY A 37 3.14 7.77 -0.67
CA GLY A 37 3.44 7.19 -1.99
C GLY A 37 4.39 8.05 -2.83
N ALA A 38 4.32 9.38 -2.70
CA ALA A 38 5.22 10.29 -3.42
C ALA A 38 6.67 10.14 -2.93
N SER A 39 6.86 10.10 -1.61
CA SER A 39 8.17 9.89 -0.98
C SER A 39 8.78 8.53 -1.35
N ILE A 40 7.96 7.48 -1.46
CA ILE A 40 8.46 6.16 -1.87
C ILE A 40 8.79 6.13 -3.37
N ARG A 41 7.98 6.77 -4.21
CA ARG A 41 8.25 6.92 -5.65
C ARG A 41 9.58 7.63 -5.89
N GLU A 42 9.81 8.73 -5.20
CA GLU A 42 11.07 9.49 -5.26
C GLU A 42 12.25 8.64 -4.79
N TYR A 43 12.12 7.93 -3.66
CA TYR A 43 13.16 7.01 -3.19
C TYR A 43 13.53 5.91 -4.20
N VAL A 44 12.54 5.34 -4.90
CA VAL A 44 12.78 4.34 -5.95
C VAL A 44 13.46 4.97 -7.17
N GLU A 45 13.07 6.20 -7.52
CA GLU A 45 13.67 6.96 -8.63
C GLU A 45 15.13 7.34 -8.34
N GLU A 46 15.41 7.86 -7.13
CA GLU A 46 16.77 8.09 -6.65
C GLU A 46 17.61 6.82 -6.74
N ALA A 47 17.08 5.68 -6.27
CA ALA A 47 17.78 4.39 -6.35
C ALA A 47 18.11 3.98 -7.78
N ALA A 48 17.15 4.14 -8.69
CA ALA A 48 17.33 3.81 -10.10
C ALA A 48 18.40 4.72 -10.74
N ASN A 49 18.36 6.02 -10.44
CA ASN A 49 19.30 7.01 -10.98
C ASN A 49 20.73 6.78 -10.49
N GLU A 50 20.92 6.55 -9.19
CA GLU A 50 22.25 6.28 -8.58
C GLU A 50 22.95 5.07 -9.22
N HIS A 51 22.19 4.08 -9.68
CA HIS A 51 22.71 2.87 -10.31
C HIS A 51 22.63 2.89 -11.84
N GLY A 52 22.22 4.01 -12.45
CA GLY A 52 22.12 4.16 -13.90
C GLY A 52 21.13 3.18 -14.54
N VAL A 53 20.10 2.75 -13.82
CA VAL A 53 19.07 1.82 -14.33
C VAL A 53 18.23 2.43 -15.48
N PRO A 54 17.82 3.72 -15.46
CA PRO A 54 16.93 4.27 -16.49
C PRO A 54 17.43 4.13 -17.93
N ARG A 55 18.75 4.14 -18.17
CA ARG A 55 19.33 3.96 -19.51
C ARG A 55 19.05 2.58 -20.12
N HIS A 56 18.65 1.61 -19.30
CA HIS A 56 18.31 0.25 -19.70
C HIS A 56 16.80 0.02 -19.80
N ILE A 57 15.98 1.01 -19.45
CA ILE A 57 14.51 0.90 -19.49
C ILE A 57 13.99 1.51 -20.79
N ARG A 58 13.14 0.76 -21.50
CA ARG A 58 12.35 1.28 -22.61
C ARG A 58 10.94 1.59 -22.12
N PHE A 59 10.71 2.84 -21.72
CA PHE A 59 9.38 3.29 -21.28
C PHE A 59 8.39 3.37 -22.46
N GLY A 60 7.08 3.31 -22.15
CA GLY A 60 6.02 3.35 -23.17
C GLY A 60 5.95 2.12 -24.06
N LYS A 61 6.57 1.01 -23.64
CA LYS A 61 6.53 -0.28 -24.34
C LYS A 61 5.76 -1.29 -23.48
N LYS A 62 4.65 -1.80 -24.00
CA LYS A 62 3.87 -2.89 -23.39
C LYS A 62 4.29 -4.21 -24.02
N VAL A 63 4.78 -5.15 -23.21
CA VAL A 63 5.00 -6.53 -23.67
C VAL A 63 3.63 -7.17 -23.91
N ILE A 64 3.42 -7.69 -25.11
CA ILE A 64 2.15 -8.34 -25.50
C ILE A 64 2.29 -9.85 -25.66
N LYS A 65 3.50 -10.34 -25.91
CA LYS A 65 3.78 -11.76 -26.13
C LYS A 65 5.23 -12.09 -25.78
N ALA A 66 5.47 -13.28 -25.25
CA ALA A 66 6.80 -13.82 -25.05
C ALA A 66 6.77 -15.34 -25.32
N ASP A 67 7.56 -15.80 -26.29
CA ASP A 67 7.62 -17.21 -26.70
C ASP A 67 9.06 -17.73 -26.64
N TRP A 68 9.25 -18.92 -26.08
CA TRP A 68 10.55 -19.59 -26.12
C TRP A 68 10.77 -20.28 -27.47
N SER A 69 11.87 -19.97 -28.16
CA SER A 69 12.34 -20.70 -29.34
C SER A 69 13.36 -21.74 -28.93
N SER A 70 12.99 -23.03 -29.01
CA SER A 70 13.94 -24.13 -28.79
C SER A 70 15.01 -24.23 -29.88
N ALA A 71 14.69 -23.79 -31.11
CA ALA A 71 15.63 -23.79 -32.23
C ALA A 71 16.74 -22.75 -32.00
N ASP A 72 16.35 -21.51 -31.63
CA ASP A 72 17.27 -20.40 -31.43
C ASP A 72 17.80 -20.30 -29.99
N LYS A 73 17.27 -21.13 -29.08
CA LYS A 73 17.59 -21.18 -27.65
C LYS A 73 17.47 -19.81 -26.97
N CYS A 74 16.46 -19.03 -27.35
CA CYS A 74 16.17 -17.73 -26.76
C CYS A 74 14.66 -17.46 -26.70
N TRP A 75 14.29 -16.47 -25.89
CA TRP A 75 12.96 -15.89 -25.86
C TRP A 75 12.80 -14.86 -26.97
N ASN A 76 11.71 -14.95 -27.71
CA ASN A 76 11.20 -13.91 -28.59
C ASN A 76 10.14 -13.11 -27.83
N VAL A 77 10.34 -11.79 -27.70
CA VAL A 77 9.45 -10.89 -26.96
C VAL A 77 8.89 -9.85 -27.90
N GLU A 78 7.58 -9.84 -28.07
CA GLU A 78 6.87 -8.80 -28.82
C GLU A 78 6.37 -7.72 -27.88
N THR A 79 6.59 -6.47 -28.27
CA THR A 79 6.11 -5.29 -27.55
C THR A 79 5.31 -4.40 -28.49
N THR A 80 4.41 -3.62 -27.91
CA THR A 80 3.70 -2.54 -28.57
C THR A 80 4.09 -1.23 -27.93
N ASP A 81 4.40 -0.23 -28.76
CA ASP A 81 4.53 1.15 -28.34
C ASP A 81 3.15 1.72 -27.95
N GLU A 82 3.00 2.15 -26.71
CA GLU A 82 1.70 2.55 -26.17
C GLU A 82 1.16 3.84 -26.78
N LYS A 83 2.02 4.67 -27.38
CA LYS A 83 1.61 5.93 -28.03
C LYS A 83 1.28 5.74 -29.50
N THR A 84 2.08 4.95 -30.21
CA THR A 84 1.99 4.82 -31.67
C THR A 84 1.32 3.53 -32.14
N GLY A 85 1.17 2.54 -31.26
CA GLY A 85 0.69 1.20 -31.60
C GLY A 85 1.69 0.36 -32.41
N LYS A 86 2.89 0.90 -32.69
CA LYS A 86 3.93 0.18 -33.44
C LYS A 86 4.41 -1.04 -32.66
N LYS A 87 4.53 -2.17 -33.34
CA LYS A 87 5.11 -3.39 -32.77
C LYS A 87 6.62 -3.43 -32.97
N ASP A 88 7.34 -3.86 -31.94
CA ASP A 88 8.78 -4.14 -31.97
C ASP A 88 9.03 -5.55 -31.39
N SER A 89 10.06 -6.23 -31.90
CA SER A 89 10.47 -7.56 -31.43
C SER A 89 11.88 -7.52 -30.84
N TYR A 90 12.07 -8.27 -29.77
CA TYR A 90 13.35 -8.43 -29.09
C TYR A 90 13.66 -9.91 -28.86
N THR A 91 14.94 -10.23 -28.72
CA THR A 91 15.39 -11.55 -28.28
C THR A 91 16.11 -11.47 -26.93
N ALA A 92 15.97 -12.50 -26.11
CA ALA A 92 16.66 -12.58 -24.81
C ALA A 92 16.97 -14.03 -24.41
N ASN A 93 18.14 -14.28 -23.84
CA ASN A 93 18.49 -15.62 -23.33
C ASN A 93 17.72 -15.97 -22.06
N PHE A 94 17.38 -14.96 -21.25
CA PHE A 94 16.64 -15.09 -20.01
C PHE A 94 15.52 -14.06 -19.95
N LEU A 95 14.38 -14.45 -19.40
CA LEU A 95 13.23 -13.59 -19.19
C LEU A 95 12.88 -13.55 -17.70
N PHE A 96 12.99 -12.37 -17.09
CA PHE A 96 12.57 -12.13 -15.71
C PHE A 96 11.28 -11.31 -15.72
N SER A 97 10.18 -11.89 -15.21
CA SER A 97 8.91 -11.19 -15.10
C SER A 97 8.85 -10.42 -13.78
N CYS A 98 9.07 -9.11 -13.85
CA CYS A 98 8.97 -8.18 -12.73
C CYS A 98 7.73 -7.26 -12.85
N THR A 99 6.63 -7.80 -13.38
CA THR A 99 5.42 -7.03 -13.69
C THR A 99 4.61 -6.63 -12.46
N GLY A 100 4.86 -7.24 -11.30
CA GLY A 100 4.05 -7.03 -10.09
C GLY A 100 2.78 -7.89 -10.09
N TYR A 101 1.97 -7.77 -9.04
CA TYR A 101 0.81 -8.65 -8.81
C TYR A 101 -0.55 -7.99 -9.08
N TYR A 102 -0.55 -6.72 -9.49
CA TYR A 102 -1.77 -6.01 -9.87
C TYR A 102 -2.01 -6.13 -11.38
N ASN A 103 -3.28 -6.17 -11.78
CA ASN A 103 -3.66 -5.80 -13.13
C ASN A 103 -3.63 -4.28 -13.24
N TYR A 104 -2.71 -3.72 -14.03
CA TYR A 104 -2.53 -2.28 -14.17
C TYR A 104 -3.59 -1.64 -15.06
N ASP A 105 -4.15 -2.41 -16.01
CA ASP A 105 -5.14 -1.92 -16.95
C ASP A 105 -6.50 -1.72 -16.25
N GLN A 106 -6.92 -2.68 -15.42
CA GLN A 106 -8.22 -2.65 -14.76
C GLN A 106 -8.21 -3.36 -13.41
N GLY A 107 -8.59 -2.62 -12.36
CA GLY A 107 -8.83 -3.20 -11.04
C GLY A 107 -10.13 -4.02 -10.99
N TYR A 108 -10.17 -5.02 -10.11
CA TYR A 108 -11.39 -5.78 -9.89
C TYR A 108 -12.50 -4.87 -9.36
N ARG A 109 -13.62 -4.85 -10.07
CA ARG A 109 -14.82 -4.11 -9.71
C ARG A 109 -15.97 -5.09 -9.58
N PRO A 110 -16.62 -5.20 -8.41
CA PRO A 110 -17.83 -5.99 -8.28
C PRO A 110 -18.96 -5.36 -9.12
N ASP A 111 -19.82 -6.22 -9.66
CA ASP A 111 -21.06 -5.77 -10.30
C ASP A 111 -22.09 -5.41 -9.23
N PHE A 112 -22.73 -4.26 -9.38
CA PHE A 112 -23.79 -3.79 -8.50
C PHE A 112 -25.08 -3.65 -9.32
N PRO A 113 -26.10 -4.48 -9.06
CA PRO A 113 -27.37 -4.35 -9.75
C PRO A 113 -27.95 -2.94 -9.59
N GLY A 114 -28.27 -2.29 -10.71
CA GLY A 114 -28.84 -0.94 -10.72
C GLY A 114 -27.82 0.19 -10.59
N GLU A 115 -26.51 -0.09 -10.70
CA GLU A 115 -25.44 0.91 -10.63
C GLU A 115 -25.64 2.08 -11.61
N GLU A 116 -26.16 1.80 -12.80
CA GLU A 116 -26.47 2.78 -13.84
C GLU A 116 -27.50 3.84 -13.41
N ASN A 117 -28.28 3.56 -12.36
CA ASN A 117 -29.24 4.49 -11.80
C ASN A 117 -28.60 5.52 -10.86
N PHE A 118 -27.39 5.26 -10.38
CA PHE A 118 -26.66 6.19 -9.51
C PHE A 118 -26.25 7.43 -10.31
N LYS A 119 -26.76 8.59 -9.88
CA LYS A 119 -26.50 9.88 -10.55
C LYS A 119 -25.21 10.57 -10.09
N GLY A 120 -24.52 10.00 -9.11
CA GLY A 120 -23.23 10.49 -8.62
C GLY A 120 -22.06 9.93 -9.42
N GLN A 121 -20.86 10.37 -9.05
CA GLN A 121 -19.61 9.86 -9.64
C GLN A 121 -19.21 8.54 -8.98
N ILE A 122 -18.91 7.53 -9.80
CA ILE A 122 -18.34 6.26 -9.33
C ILE A 122 -16.86 6.25 -9.67
N ILE A 123 -16.03 6.02 -8.66
CA ILE A 123 -14.58 6.15 -8.78
C ILE A 123 -13.94 4.88 -8.25
N HIS A 124 -13.15 4.23 -9.09
CA HIS A 124 -12.29 3.14 -8.66
C HIS A 124 -10.94 3.71 -8.20
N PRO A 125 -10.45 3.41 -6.98
CA PRO A 125 -9.22 4.02 -6.45
C PRO A 125 -7.95 3.83 -7.32
N GLN A 126 -7.91 2.79 -8.15
CA GLN A 126 -6.82 2.59 -9.12
C GLN A 126 -6.73 3.67 -10.19
N HIS A 127 -7.86 4.25 -10.61
CA HIS A 127 -7.94 5.27 -11.64
C HIS A 127 -8.48 6.57 -11.03
N TRP A 128 -7.84 6.99 -9.94
CA TRP A 128 -8.26 8.17 -9.18
C TRP A 128 -8.11 9.45 -10.02
N PRO A 129 -9.16 10.27 -10.22
CA PRO A 129 -9.04 11.53 -10.94
C PRO A 129 -8.23 12.56 -10.13
N GLU A 130 -7.23 13.17 -10.76
CA GLU A 130 -6.29 14.08 -10.08
C GLU A 130 -6.97 15.34 -9.51
N ASP A 131 -8.00 15.84 -10.19
CA ASP A 131 -8.71 17.08 -9.90
C ASP A 131 -10.03 16.88 -9.14
N LEU A 132 -10.29 15.66 -8.65
CA LEU A 132 -11.55 15.33 -7.97
C LEU A 132 -11.79 16.22 -6.74
N GLN A 133 -12.83 17.04 -6.81
CA GLN A 133 -13.33 17.82 -5.68
C GLN A 133 -14.38 17.02 -4.90
N TYR A 134 -14.16 16.81 -3.61
CA TYR A 134 -15.06 16.07 -2.72
C TYR A 134 -15.33 16.73 -1.37
N ALA A 135 -14.76 17.91 -1.10
CA ALA A 135 -15.09 18.67 0.10
C ALA A 135 -16.60 18.99 0.12
N GLY A 136 -17.24 18.80 1.29
CA GLY A 136 -18.68 18.97 1.48
C GLY A 136 -19.56 17.91 0.82
N LYS A 137 -19.00 16.96 0.05
CA LYS A 137 -19.78 15.88 -0.57
C LYS A 137 -20.04 14.75 0.41
N LYS A 138 -21.15 14.05 0.19
CA LYS A 138 -21.45 12.75 0.80
C LYS A 138 -20.83 11.65 -0.07
N VAL A 139 -19.94 10.86 0.51
CA VAL A 139 -19.16 9.84 -0.20
C VAL A 139 -19.35 8.50 0.49
N VAL A 140 -19.64 7.46 -0.29
CA VAL A 140 -19.64 6.08 0.20
C VAL A 140 -18.38 5.39 -0.32
N VAL A 141 -17.51 4.95 0.59
CA VAL A 141 -16.35 4.12 0.28
C VAL A 141 -16.75 2.66 0.49
N ILE A 142 -16.85 1.90 -0.60
CA ILE A 142 -17.21 0.48 -0.55
C ILE A 142 -15.94 -0.36 -0.40
N GLY A 143 -15.83 -1.03 0.74
CA GLY A 143 -14.67 -1.84 1.11
C GLY A 143 -14.05 -1.42 2.45
N SER A 144 -13.25 -2.31 3.01
CA SER A 144 -12.64 -2.19 4.34
C SER A 144 -11.16 -2.60 4.36
N GLY A 145 -10.56 -2.85 3.19
CA GLY A 145 -9.15 -3.20 3.06
C GLY A 145 -8.21 -1.99 3.16
N ALA A 146 -6.92 -2.23 2.92
CA ALA A 146 -5.85 -1.23 3.02
C ALA A 146 -6.15 0.09 2.28
N THR A 147 -6.76 0.02 1.11
CA THR A 147 -7.17 1.22 0.34
C THR A 147 -8.23 2.02 1.08
N ALA A 148 -9.27 1.38 1.62
CA ALA A 148 -10.37 2.07 2.30
C ALA A 148 -9.91 2.72 3.62
N VAL A 149 -9.16 1.98 4.44
CA VAL A 149 -8.61 2.50 5.72
C VAL A 149 -7.62 3.65 5.52
N THR A 150 -7.10 3.81 4.30
CA THR A 150 -6.24 4.93 3.91
C THR A 150 -7.07 6.09 3.37
N LEU A 151 -8.04 5.79 2.51
CA LEU A 151 -8.85 6.78 1.80
C LEU A 151 -9.83 7.51 2.72
N VAL A 152 -10.52 6.78 3.60
CA VAL A 152 -11.54 7.33 4.50
C VAL A 152 -11.01 8.49 5.35
N PRO A 153 -9.94 8.32 6.17
CA PRO A 153 -9.42 9.42 6.98
C PRO A 153 -8.85 10.56 6.12
N ALA A 154 -8.24 10.25 4.96
CA ALA A 154 -7.70 11.27 4.06
C ALA A 154 -8.78 12.14 3.42
N MET A 155 -9.93 11.56 3.07
CA MET A 155 -11.08 12.29 2.54
C MET A 155 -11.81 13.07 3.63
N ALA A 156 -12.01 12.47 4.81
CA ALA A 156 -12.65 13.12 5.95
C ALA A 156 -11.86 14.36 6.41
N ALA A 157 -10.52 14.26 6.49
CA ALA A 157 -9.65 15.38 6.82
C ALA A 157 -9.73 16.56 5.83
N LYS A 158 -10.24 16.32 4.61
CA LYS A 158 -10.47 17.33 3.57
C LYS A 158 -11.94 17.74 3.45
N GLY A 159 -12.77 17.40 4.44
CA GLY A 159 -14.14 17.89 4.59
C GLY A 159 -15.21 17.10 3.85
N ALA A 160 -14.94 15.88 3.37
CA ALA A 160 -16.00 14.99 2.90
C ALA A 160 -16.74 14.34 4.09
N ASN A 161 -18.05 14.13 3.95
CA ASN A 161 -18.81 13.25 4.82
C ASN A 161 -18.73 11.83 4.27
N VAL A 162 -17.98 10.96 4.92
CA VAL A 162 -17.59 9.64 4.37
C VAL A 162 -18.28 8.52 5.14
N THR A 163 -19.06 7.71 4.43
CA THR A 163 -19.58 6.43 4.93
C THR A 163 -18.70 5.29 4.41
N MET A 164 -18.08 4.53 5.31
CA MET A 164 -17.37 3.30 4.94
C MET A 164 -18.32 2.11 4.94
N LEU A 165 -18.66 1.59 3.76
CA LEU A 165 -19.50 0.40 3.61
C LEU A 165 -18.64 -0.86 3.65
N GLN A 166 -18.73 -1.58 4.76
CA GLN A 166 -17.92 -2.76 5.03
C GLN A 166 -18.74 -4.04 4.91
N ARG A 167 -18.31 -4.97 4.03
CA ARG A 167 -18.86 -6.33 3.97
C ARG A 167 -18.28 -7.23 5.06
N SER A 168 -16.94 -7.30 5.10
CA SER A 168 -16.20 -8.10 6.08
C SER A 168 -15.18 -7.20 6.81
N PRO A 169 -15.14 -7.21 8.14
CA PRO A 169 -14.13 -6.48 8.89
C PRO A 169 -12.72 -7.04 8.66
N THR A 170 -11.72 -6.17 8.82
CA THR A 170 -10.30 -6.53 8.87
C THR A 170 -9.69 -6.15 10.22
N TYR A 171 -8.54 -6.73 10.56
CA TYR A 171 -7.78 -6.28 11.72
C TYR A 171 -7.07 -4.97 11.39
N VAL A 172 -7.15 -4.00 12.29
CA VAL A 172 -6.52 -2.69 12.18
C VAL A 172 -5.60 -2.46 13.38
N ALA A 173 -4.33 -2.12 13.13
CA ALA A 173 -3.37 -1.79 14.17
C ALA A 173 -2.87 -0.36 14.01
N THR A 174 -2.77 0.36 15.13
CA THR A 174 -2.11 1.66 15.16
C THR A 174 -0.59 1.48 15.09
N VAL A 175 0.04 2.22 14.18
CA VAL A 175 1.50 2.27 14.06
C VAL A 175 1.94 3.73 14.13
N PRO A 176 2.98 4.07 14.90
CA PRO A 176 3.53 5.43 14.90
C PRO A 176 4.02 5.81 13.50
N GLU A 177 3.66 7.00 13.03
CA GLU A 177 4.12 7.50 11.73
C GLU A 177 5.63 7.81 11.73
N VAL A 178 6.16 8.20 12.90
CA VAL A 178 7.57 8.52 13.11
C VAL A 178 8.14 7.62 14.21
N ASP A 179 9.29 7.02 13.92
CA ASP A 179 10.04 6.24 14.90
C ASP A 179 10.96 7.14 15.73
N GLN A 180 10.41 7.69 16.81
CA GLN A 180 11.11 8.62 17.70
C GLN A 180 12.39 8.02 18.31
N ILE A 181 12.42 6.70 18.51
CA ILE A 181 13.60 6.00 19.01
C ILE A 181 14.74 6.09 17.97
N SER A 182 14.44 5.81 16.70
CA SER A 182 15.43 5.94 15.62
C SER A 182 15.86 7.38 15.40
N VAL A 183 14.94 8.34 15.50
CA VAL A 183 15.28 9.77 15.43
C VAL A 183 16.25 10.16 16.55
N GLY A 184 16.01 9.69 17.78
CA GLY A 184 16.93 9.90 18.90
C GLY A 184 18.29 9.25 18.69
N LEU A 185 18.33 7.99 18.21
CA LEU A 185 19.58 7.27 17.94
C LEU A 185 20.44 7.94 16.86
N ARG A 186 19.82 8.51 15.82
CA ARG A 186 20.54 9.24 14.76
C ARG A 186 21.26 10.50 15.25
N ARG A 187 20.92 11.02 16.44
CA ARG A 187 21.65 12.14 17.05
C ARG A 187 23.04 11.75 17.57
N PHE A 188 23.23 10.48 17.89
CA PHE A 188 24.45 9.99 18.54
C PHE A 188 25.19 8.90 17.74
N LEU A 189 24.53 8.30 16.74
CA LEU A 189 25.09 7.24 15.92
C LEU A 189 25.11 7.63 14.44
N PRO A 190 26.09 7.14 13.65
CA PRO A 190 26.04 7.25 12.20
C PRO A 190 24.73 6.71 11.63
N ASN A 191 24.21 7.36 10.57
CA ASN A 191 22.92 7.01 9.96
C ASN A 191 22.79 5.52 9.60
N THR A 192 23.87 4.89 9.14
CA THR A 192 23.90 3.47 8.79
C THR A 192 23.75 2.56 10.02
N ALA A 193 24.37 2.92 11.15
CA ALA A 193 24.25 2.17 12.40
C ALA A 193 22.84 2.30 12.98
N ALA A 194 22.31 3.53 13.06
CA ALA A 194 20.94 3.78 13.51
C ALA A 194 19.91 3.04 12.65
N TYR A 195 20.07 3.05 11.31
CA TYR A 195 19.23 2.29 10.39
C TYR A 195 19.29 0.77 10.62
N ARG A 196 20.49 0.20 10.78
CA ARG A 196 20.66 -1.24 11.04
C ARG A 196 19.98 -1.67 12.35
N MET A 197 20.12 -0.86 13.41
CA MET A 197 19.46 -1.13 14.69
C MET A 197 17.93 -1.05 14.56
N ALA A 198 17.42 0.00 13.90
CA ALA A 198 15.99 0.17 13.64
C ALA A 198 15.41 -1.03 12.86
N ARG A 199 16.09 -1.42 11.77
CA ARG A 199 15.70 -2.55 10.94
C ARG A 199 15.71 -3.86 11.72
N ALA A 200 16.77 -4.15 12.49
CA ALA A 200 16.86 -5.35 13.30
C ALA A 200 15.73 -5.43 14.34
N ARG A 201 15.46 -4.32 15.04
CA ARG A 201 14.37 -4.20 16.01
C ARG A 201 13.01 -4.45 15.34
N ASN A 202 12.74 -3.80 14.21
CA ASN A 202 11.46 -3.91 13.51
C ASN A 202 11.24 -5.32 12.94
N ILE A 203 12.26 -5.95 12.36
CA ILE A 203 12.21 -7.35 11.94
C ILE A 203 11.92 -8.26 13.15
N GLY A 204 12.59 -8.02 14.29
CA GLY A 204 12.37 -8.77 15.52
C GLY A 204 10.93 -8.68 16.01
N ILE A 205 10.37 -7.47 16.08
CA ILE A 205 8.98 -7.22 16.49
C ILE A 205 8.00 -7.87 15.50
N GLN A 206 8.16 -7.65 14.20
CA GLN A 206 7.28 -8.24 13.18
C GLN A 206 7.30 -9.78 13.25
N ARG A 207 8.48 -10.39 13.39
CA ARG A 207 8.64 -11.84 13.50
C ARG A 207 8.03 -12.39 14.78
N LEU A 208 8.15 -11.67 15.89
CA LEU A 208 7.51 -12.01 17.16
C LEU A 208 5.98 -11.97 17.03
N VAL A 209 5.44 -10.87 16.49
CA VAL A 209 3.99 -10.71 16.29
C VAL A 209 3.45 -11.80 15.36
N PHE A 210 4.14 -12.09 14.24
CA PHE A 210 3.77 -13.17 13.34
C PHE A 210 3.76 -14.54 14.04
N LYS A 211 4.84 -14.88 14.76
CA LYS A 211 4.91 -16.16 15.51
C LYS A 211 3.80 -16.26 16.56
N LEU A 212 3.53 -15.18 17.30
CA LEU A 212 2.46 -15.15 18.28
C LEU A 212 1.08 -15.25 17.64
N ALA A 213 0.88 -14.66 16.46
CA ALA A 213 -0.37 -14.77 15.73
C ALA A 213 -0.62 -16.21 15.26
N GLN A 214 0.42 -16.91 14.80
CA GLN A 214 0.34 -18.33 14.40
C GLN A 214 0.17 -19.27 15.61
N GLN A 215 0.92 -19.06 16.69
CA GLN A 215 0.94 -19.96 17.84
C GLN A 215 -0.18 -19.70 18.85
N ARG A 216 -0.60 -18.44 19.01
CA ARG A 216 -1.61 -18.00 19.98
C ARG A 216 -2.57 -16.97 19.34
N PRO A 217 -3.30 -17.33 18.26
CA PRO A 217 -4.13 -16.39 17.50
C PRO A 217 -5.19 -15.70 18.35
N LYS A 218 -5.81 -16.42 19.30
CA LYS A 218 -6.82 -15.87 20.22
C LYS A 218 -6.27 -14.76 21.10
N LEU A 219 -5.00 -14.86 21.53
CA LEU A 219 -4.34 -13.83 22.35
C LEU A 219 -4.09 -12.57 21.53
N VAL A 220 -3.54 -12.72 20.32
CA VAL A 220 -3.28 -11.58 19.42
C VAL A 220 -4.59 -10.91 19.01
N ARG A 221 -5.64 -11.69 18.71
CA ARG A 221 -6.99 -11.17 18.43
C ARG A 221 -7.50 -10.31 19.57
N ARG A 222 -7.43 -10.79 20.82
CA ARG A 222 -7.86 -10.02 22.00
C ARG A 222 -7.08 -8.72 22.14
N ALA A 223 -5.75 -8.77 21.95
CA ALA A 223 -4.90 -7.59 22.04
C ALA A 223 -5.25 -6.52 20.98
N LEU A 224 -5.43 -6.93 19.71
CA LEU A 224 -5.81 -6.03 18.63
C LEU A 224 -7.19 -5.39 18.87
N LEU A 225 -8.18 -6.19 19.28
CA LEU A 225 -9.53 -5.70 19.58
C LEU A 225 -9.56 -4.76 20.78
N ALA A 226 -8.79 -5.06 21.82
CA ALA A 226 -8.67 -4.20 23.00
C ALA A 226 -8.00 -2.85 22.64
N ALA A 227 -6.97 -2.87 21.81
CA ALA A 227 -6.32 -1.65 21.32
C ALA A 227 -7.27 -0.79 20.49
N ALA A 228 -8.04 -1.40 19.57
CA ALA A 228 -9.05 -0.70 18.80
C ALA A 228 -10.15 -0.12 19.70
N ARG A 229 -10.65 -0.88 20.67
CA ARG A 229 -11.66 -0.39 21.63
C ARG A 229 -11.17 0.79 22.45
N ARG A 230 -9.92 0.75 22.93
CA ARG A 230 -9.31 1.86 23.66
C ARG A 230 -9.23 3.13 22.81
N GLN A 231 -9.03 3.00 21.51
CA GLN A 231 -9.04 4.14 20.59
C GLN A 231 -10.46 4.64 20.34
N LEU A 232 -11.44 3.77 20.15
CA LEU A 232 -12.80 4.16 19.72
C LEU A 232 -13.73 4.59 20.87
N GLY A 233 -13.45 4.15 22.09
CA GLY A 233 -14.35 4.31 23.24
C GLY A 233 -15.23 3.08 23.47
N ASP A 234 -15.89 3.03 24.63
CA ASP A 234 -16.65 1.85 25.06
C ASP A 234 -18.01 1.71 24.34
N ASP A 235 -18.59 2.82 23.89
CA ASP A 235 -19.91 2.84 23.24
C ASP A 235 -19.86 2.48 21.74
N PHE A 236 -18.66 2.36 21.16
CA PHE A 236 -18.50 2.03 19.75
C PHE A 236 -18.82 0.57 19.47
N ASP A 237 -19.57 0.30 18.38
CA ASP A 237 -19.87 -1.07 17.97
C ASP A 237 -18.62 -1.77 17.41
N MET A 238 -18.06 -2.67 18.22
CA MET A 238 -16.87 -3.44 17.88
C MET A 238 -17.13 -4.56 16.87
N THR A 239 -18.36 -4.83 16.45
CA THR A 239 -18.63 -5.77 15.35
C THR A 239 -17.88 -5.37 14.08
N HIS A 240 -17.73 -4.07 13.85
CA HIS A 240 -17.01 -3.49 12.71
C HIS A 240 -15.49 -3.75 12.70
N PHE A 241 -14.92 -4.33 13.77
CA PHE A 241 -13.49 -4.66 13.86
C PHE A 241 -13.24 -6.13 14.21
N ARG A 242 -14.24 -7.00 14.11
CA ARG A 242 -14.15 -8.44 14.47
C ARG A 242 -14.19 -9.36 13.23
N PRO A 243 -13.05 -9.58 12.53
CA PRO A 243 -12.95 -10.55 11.46
C PRO A 243 -13.37 -11.97 11.86
N SER A 244 -13.83 -12.74 10.86
CA SER A 244 -14.09 -14.18 11.00
C SER A 244 -12.79 -15.00 11.06
N TYR A 245 -11.69 -14.47 10.52
CA TYR A 245 -10.38 -15.11 10.44
C TYR A 245 -9.45 -14.69 11.60
N ASN A 246 -8.35 -15.43 11.80
CA ASN A 246 -7.33 -15.14 12.82
C ASN A 246 -6.33 -14.08 12.33
N PRO A 247 -5.71 -13.30 13.23
CA PRO A 247 -4.67 -12.35 12.84
C PRO A 247 -3.58 -13.01 11.97
N TRP A 248 -3.13 -12.33 10.91
CA TRP A 248 -2.14 -12.82 9.93
C TRP A 248 -2.58 -13.97 9.01
N GLU A 249 -3.83 -14.43 9.04
CA GLU A 249 -4.39 -15.26 7.94
C GLU A 249 -4.71 -14.41 6.71
N GLU A 250 -5.10 -13.15 6.91
CA GLU A 250 -5.11 -12.11 5.89
C GLU A 250 -4.23 -10.93 6.32
N ARG A 251 -3.93 -10.04 5.37
CA ARG A 251 -3.11 -8.85 5.61
C ARG A 251 -3.77 -7.94 6.65
N LEU A 252 -3.02 -7.60 7.68
CA LEU A 252 -3.44 -6.63 8.70
C LEU A 252 -3.28 -5.20 8.16
N CYS A 253 -4.24 -4.33 8.45
CA CYS A 253 -4.18 -2.92 8.08
C CYS A 253 -3.47 -2.07 9.15
N ALA A 254 -2.44 -1.33 8.75
CA ALA A 254 -1.76 -0.37 9.63
C ALA A 254 -2.33 1.04 9.43
N VAL A 255 -2.69 1.71 10.53
CA VAL A 255 -3.18 3.10 10.54
C VAL A 255 -2.19 4.02 11.27
N PRO A 256 -1.63 5.05 10.60
CA PRO A 256 -0.66 5.95 11.19
C PRO A 256 -1.31 6.77 12.30
N ASN A 257 -0.74 6.72 13.50
CA ASN A 257 -1.21 7.46 14.67
C ASN A 257 -2.72 7.27 15.00
N GLY A 258 -3.35 6.21 14.48
CA GLY A 258 -4.77 5.95 14.65
C GLY A 258 -5.70 6.90 13.88
N ASP A 259 -5.24 7.45 12.75
CA ASP A 259 -6.01 8.38 11.89
C ASP A 259 -7.44 7.90 11.62
N LEU A 260 -7.63 6.65 11.22
CA LEU A 260 -8.95 6.06 10.99
C LEU A 260 -9.81 6.07 12.26
N PHE A 261 -9.26 5.65 13.39
CA PHE A 261 -10.00 5.63 14.66
C PHE A 261 -10.40 7.04 15.08
N LYS A 262 -9.55 8.05 14.83
CA LYS A 262 -9.88 9.45 15.08
C LYS A 262 -11.05 9.91 14.21
N SER A 263 -11.01 9.65 12.91
CA SER A 263 -12.12 10.00 12.00
C SER A 263 -13.43 9.34 12.42
N LEU A 264 -13.41 8.07 12.81
CA LEU A 264 -14.61 7.36 13.26
C LEU A 264 -15.22 7.91 14.56
N ARG A 265 -14.41 8.51 15.44
CA ARG A 265 -14.92 9.18 16.65
C ARG A 265 -15.52 10.55 16.38
N GLU A 266 -15.04 11.24 15.36
CA GLU A 266 -15.48 12.59 15.01
C GLU A 266 -16.84 12.58 14.28
N GLY A 267 -17.22 11.46 13.65
CA GLY A 267 -18.48 11.29 12.94
C GLY A 267 -18.32 11.49 11.44
#